data_AF-A0A970XX74-F1
#
_entry.id   AF-A0A970XX74-F1
#
_cell.length_a   1.000
_cell.length_b   1.000
_cell.length_c   1.000
_cell.angle_alpha   90.00
_cell.angle_beta   90.00
_cell.angle_gamma   90.00
#
_symmetry.space_group_name_H-M   'P 1'
#
loop_
_entity.id
_entity.type
_entity.pdbx_description
1 polymer ?
#
loop_
_entity_poly.entity_id
_entity_poly.type
_entity_poly.pdbx_seq_one_letter_code
_entity_poly.pdbx_strand_id
1 'polypeptide(L)'
;FSNGDGGSILIGVKDDSEVLGLDSDYESLQGSRDKFELHLRNIIKENFDTTFSFNHLNISFPVIADHEICKIDVQRANKPIYIDTTDSQGNKTAKLYVRIGNSSQEIPLRDIATYIESRFNHRS
;
A
#
# COMPACT_ATOMS: atom_id res chain seq x y z
N PHE A 1 -1.91 -3.65 -4.32
CA PHE A 1 -1.91 -4.89 -3.52
C PHE A 1 -3.31 -5.30 -3.09
N SER A 2 -4.08 -4.48 -2.36
CA SER A 2 -5.41 -4.87 -1.85
C SER A 2 -6.47 -5.25 -2.90
N ASN A 3 -6.45 -4.64 -4.09
CA ASN A 3 -7.32 -5.04 -5.21
C ASN A 3 -6.90 -6.38 -5.86
N GLY A 4 -5.66 -6.83 -5.64
CA GLY A 4 -5.12 -8.13 -6.07
C GLY A 4 -5.19 -9.13 -4.91
N ASP A 5 -4.11 -9.86 -4.62
CA ASP A 5 -4.10 -10.89 -3.57
C ASP A 5 -3.67 -10.38 -2.17
N GLY A 6 -3.46 -9.07 -2.02
CA GLY A 6 -2.75 -8.53 -0.87
C GLY A 6 -1.23 -8.66 -1.06
N GLY A 7 -0.48 -8.65 0.05
CA GLY A 7 0.97 -8.84 0.03
C GLY A 7 1.67 -8.11 1.18
N SER A 8 2.99 -8.17 1.21
CA SER A 8 3.81 -7.46 2.19
C SER A 8 4.76 -6.49 1.49
N ILE A 9 4.94 -5.32 2.09
CA ILE A 9 5.93 -4.33 1.70
C ILE A 9 6.97 -4.27 2.82
N LEU A 10 8.25 -4.32 2.45
CA LEU A 10 9.37 -4.17 3.38
C LEU A 10 10.11 -2.87 3.06
N ILE A 11 10.37 -2.07 4.10
CA ILE A 11 11.16 -0.84 4.05
C ILE A 11 12.39 -1.05 4.94
N GLY A 12 13.55 -0.59 4.48
CA GLY A 12 14.84 -0.90 5.11
C GLY A 12 15.46 -2.21 4.61
N VAL A 13 15.02 -2.71 3.46
CA VAL A 13 15.55 -3.91 2.78
C VAL A 13 15.79 -3.58 1.31
N LYS A 14 16.94 -3.99 0.76
CA LYS A 14 17.26 -3.86 -0.67
C LYS A 14 16.65 -5.00 -1.50
N ASP A 15 16.62 -4.79 -2.82
CA ASP A 15 16.17 -5.77 -3.79
C ASP A 15 16.99 -7.08 -3.79
N ASP A 16 18.24 -7.04 -3.32
CA ASP A 16 19.12 -8.21 -3.13
C ASP A 16 18.93 -8.91 -1.77
N SER A 17 17.92 -8.51 -1.00
CA SER A 17 17.62 -8.99 0.35
C SER A 17 18.61 -8.57 1.44
N GLU A 18 19.52 -7.61 1.16
CA GLU A 18 20.33 -6.98 2.19
C GLU A 18 19.44 -6.11 3.10
N VAL A 19 19.57 -6.32 4.42
CA VAL A 19 18.85 -5.53 5.44
C VAL A 19 19.68 -4.28 5.75
N LEU A 20 19.14 -3.11 5.44
CA LEU A 20 19.77 -1.81 5.74
C LEU A 20 19.29 -1.22 7.08
N GLY A 21 18.09 -1.58 7.52
CA GLY A 21 17.42 -0.96 8.66
C GLY A 21 16.78 0.38 8.33
N LEU A 22 16.29 1.08 9.36
CA LEU A 22 15.54 2.35 9.25
C LEU A 22 16.27 3.56 9.85
N ASP A 23 17.53 3.42 10.27
CA ASP A 23 18.24 4.50 10.97
C ASP A 23 18.31 5.78 10.11
N SER A 24 18.62 5.64 8.82
CA SER A 24 18.62 6.78 7.89
C SER A 24 17.22 7.37 7.66
N ASP A 25 16.17 6.55 7.67
CA ASP A 25 14.78 7.02 7.56
C ASP A 25 14.39 7.85 8.79
N TYR A 26 14.79 7.40 9.99
CA TYR A 26 14.56 8.12 11.24
C TYR A 26 15.31 9.45 11.30
N GLU A 27 16.57 9.46 10.88
CA GLU A 27 17.38 10.67 10.77
C GLU A 27 16.79 11.68 9.78
N SER A 28 16.31 11.21 8.62
CA SER A 28 15.69 12.06 7.60
C SER A 28 14.45 12.81 8.13
N LEU A 29 13.72 12.18 9.04
CA LEU A 29 12.56 12.76 9.71
C LEU A 29 12.93 13.51 10.99
N GLN A 30 14.20 13.52 11.39
CA GLN A 30 14.70 14.04 12.66
C GLN A 30 13.84 13.53 13.82
N GLY A 31 13.72 12.21 13.94
CA GLY A 31 12.80 11.58 14.87
C GLY A 31 13.13 10.15 15.22
N SER A 32 12.20 9.52 15.94
CA SER A 32 12.22 8.11 16.29
C SER A 32 11.27 7.32 15.39
N ARG A 33 11.25 5.99 15.61
CA ARG A 33 10.23 5.07 15.08
C ARG A 33 8.81 5.63 15.14
N ASP A 34 8.39 6.22 16.26
CA ASP A 34 7.03 6.74 16.42
C ASP A 34 6.72 7.86 15.42
N LYS A 35 7.70 8.74 15.17
CA LYS A 35 7.55 9.83 14.21
C LYS A 35 7.48 9.31 12.78
N PHE A 36 8.30 8.30 12.46
CA PHE A 36 8.26 7.60 11.18
C PHE A 36 6.91 6.90 10.96
N GLU A 37 6.43 6.14 11.95
CA GLU A 37 5.14 5.46 11.87
C GLU A 37 3.99 6.46 11.67
N LEU A 38 3.98 7.56 12.44
CA LEU A 38 2.98 8.60 12.31
C LEU A 38 3.02 9.25 10.92
N HIS A 39 4.22 9.57 10.41
CA HIS A 39 4.38 10.14 9.08
C HIS A 39 3.87 9.20 7.99
N LEU A 40 4.23 7.92 8.06
CA LEU A 40 3.77 6.88 7.14
C LEU A 40 2.24 6.75 7.18
N ARG A 41 1.63 6.71 8.36
CA ARG A 41 0.16 6.66 8.52
C ARG A 41 -0.53 7.88 7.95
N ASN A 42 0.06 9.07 8.07
CA ASN A 42 -0.48 10.30 7.48
C ASN A 42 -0.46 10.23 5.95
N ILE A 43 0.65 9.81 5.34
CA ILE A 43 0.72 9.63 3.87
C ILE A 43 -0.33 8.64 3.39
N ILE A 44 -0.49 7.51 4.08
CA ILE A 44 -1.50 6.51 3.71
C ILE A 44 -2.90 7.13 3.80
N LYS A 45 -3.21 7.87 4.87
CA LYS A 45 -4.51 8.52 5.07
C LYS A 45 -4.82 9.62 4.05
N GLU A 46 -3.80 10.33 3.57
CA GLU A 46 -3.96 11.35 2.53
C GLU A 46 -4.30 10.75 1.16
N ASN A 47 -3.82 9.53 0.89
CA ASN A 47 -3.98 8.86 -0.41
C ASN A 47 -5.10 7.80 -0.42
N PHE A 48 -5.55 7.34 0.75
CA PHE A 48 -6.56 6.32 0.89
C PHE A 48 -7.56 6.68 1.99
N ASP A 49 -8.81 6.27 1.83
CA ASP A 49 -9.82 6.44 2.86
C ASP A 49 -9.37 5.86 4.21
N THR A 50 -9.71 6.57 5.28
CA THR A 50 -9.28 6.24 6.65
C THR A 50 -9.72 4.81 7.03
N THR A 51 -10.92 4.39 6.61
CA THR A 51 -11.45 3.04 6.83
C THR A 51 -10.63 1.95 6.13
N PHE A 52 -10.07 2.23 4.95
CA PHE A 52 -9.20 1.29 4.26
C PHE A 52 -7.87 1.11 5.00
N SER A 53 -7.29 2.25 5.40
CA SER A 53 -5.99 2.31 6.09
C SER A 53 -5.97 1.50 7.39
N PHE A 54 -7.06 1.53 8.16
CA PHE A 54 -7.15 0.81 9.43
C PHE A 54 -7.48 -0.68 9.29
N ASN A 55 -8.33 -1.05 8.33
CA ASN A 55 -8.85 -2.41 8.26
C ASN A 55 -8.00 -3.36 7.39
N HIS A 56 -7.17 -2.81 6.50
CA HIS A 56 -6.45 -3.61 5.51
C HIS A 56 -4.94 -3.48 5.56
N LEU A 57 -4.40 -2.63 6.44
CA LEU A 57 -2.96 -2.44 6.59
C LEU A 57 -2.54 -2.73 8.02
N ASN A 58 -1.55 -3.62 8.16
CA ASN A 58 -0.88 -3.88 9.43
C ASN A 58 0.58 -3.44 9.31
N ILE A 59 0.96 -2.40 10.04
CA ILE A 59 2.32 -1.86 10.07
C ILE A 59 3.01 -2.43 11.31
N SER A 60 4.19 -3.01 11.13
CA SER A 60 4.99 -3.61 12.20
C SER A 60 6.47 -3.32 11.98
N PHE A 61 7.25 -3.38 13.06
CA PHE A 61 8.68 -3.07 13.06
C PHE A 61 9.50 -4.26 13.58
N PRO A 62 9.66 -5.33 12.79
CA PRO A 62 10.48 -6.46 13.20
C PRO A 62 11.97 -6.10 13.16
N VAL A 63 12.75 -6.68 14.07
CA VAL A 63 14.21 -6.59 14.06
C VAL A 63 14.78 -7.85 13.40
N ILE A 64 15.63 -7.68 12.39
CA ILE A 64 16.30 -8.75 11.66
C ILE A 64 17.78 -8.41 11.57
N ALA A 65 18.65 -9.33 11.99
CA ALA A 65 20.11 -9.13 11.99
C ALA A 65 20.51 -7.81 12.68
N ASP A 66 19.91 -7.53 13.85
CA ASP A 66 20.11 -6.31 14.66
C ASP A 66 19.65 -4.98 14.01
N HIS A 67 18.98 -5.03 12.86
CA HIS A 67 18.41 -3.86 12.21
C HIS A 67 16.88 -3.90 12.31
N GLU A 68 16.26 -2.79 12.72
CA GLU A 68 14.80 -2.63 12.69
C GLU A 68 14.38 -2.28 11.26
N ILE A 69 13.42 -3.03 10.71
CA ILE A 69 12.80 -2.76 9.40
C ILE A 69 11.33 -2.41 9.58
N CYS A 70 10.71 -1.80 8.57
CA CYS A 70 9.26 -1.59 8.58
C CYS A 70 8.60 -2.58 7.63
N LYS A 71 7.68 -3.37 8.16
CA LYS A 71 6.86 -4.31 7.41
C LYS A 71 5.41 -3.85 7.39
N ILE A 72 4.88 -3.66 6.19
CA ILE A 72 3.48 -3.31 5.95
C ILE A 72 2.81 -4.52 5.31
N ASP A 73 1.98 -5.22 6.08
CA ASP A 73 1.13 -6.28 5.56
C ASP A 73 -0.18 -5.69 5.04
N VAL A 74 -0.44 -5.92 3.76
CA VAL A 74 -1.59 -5.43 3.03
C VAL A 74 -2.55 -6.57 2.80
N GLN A 75 -3.68 -6.55 3.49
CA GLN A 75 -4.72 -7.55 3.32
C GLN A 75 -5.44 -7.38 1.97
N ARG A 76 -5.84 -8.53 1.42
CA ARG A 76 -6.78 -8.63 0.31
C ARG A 76 -8.09 -7.94 0.70
N ALA A 77 -8.54 -6.99 -0.12
CA ALA A 77 -9.83 -6.34 0.09
C ALA A 77 -10.99 -7.24 -0.35
N ASN A 78 -12.11 -7.08 0.36
CA ASN A 78 -13.38 -7.74 0.06
C ASN A 78 -14.27 -6.94 -0.90
N LYS A 79 -13.90 -5.69 -1.20
CA LYS A 79 -14.54 -4.80 -2.18
C LYS A 79 -13.47 -4.05 -2.97
N PRO A 80 -13.75 -3.62 -4.21
CA PRO A 80 -12.82 -2.81 -5.00
C PRO A 80 -12.54 -1.47 -4.31
N ILE A 81 -11.27 -1.07 -4.32
CA ILE A 81 -10.80 0.21 -3.78
C ILE A 81 -10.34 1.09 -4.93
N TYR A 82 -10.96 2.25 -5.06
CA TYR A 82 -10.63 3.24 -6.07
C TYR A 82 -9.71 4.30 -5.48
N ILE A 83 -8.85 4.87 -6.33
CA ILE A 83 -8.00 6.00 -6.02
C ILE A 83 -8.50 7.20 -6.84
N ASP A 84 -8.78 8.31 -6.17
CA ASP A 84 -9.14 9.55 -6.85
C ASP A 84 -7.90 10.18 -7.49
N THR A 85 -7.99 10.46 -8.78
CA THR A 85 -6.94 11.14 -9.54
C THR A 85 -7.49 12.38 -10.21
N THR A 86 -6.71 13.44 -10.21
CA THR A 86 -7.08 14.70 -10.88
C THR A 86 -6.40 14.75 -12.24
N ASP A 87 -7.20 14.92 -13.31
CA ASP A 87 -6.65 15.10 -14.65
C ASP A 87 -6.01 16.50 -14.83
N SER A 88 -5.36 16.72 -15.97
CA SER A 88 -4.74 18.02 -16.29
C SER A 88 -5.72 19.19 -16.41
N GLN A 89 -7.03 18.92 -16.43
CA GLN A 89 -8.11 19.90 -16.49
C GLN A 89 -8.76 20.14 -15.11
N GLY A 90 -8.28 19.49 -14.06
CA GLY A 90 -8.80 19.63 -12.70
C GLY A 90 -9.99 18.72 -12.38
N ASN A 91 -10.39 17.81 -13.28
CA ASN A 91 -11.49 16.89 -13.02
C ASN A 91 -11.00 15.71 -12.18
N LYS A 92 -11.75 15.39 -11.11
CA LYS A 92 -11.50 14.20 -10.31
C LYS A 92 -12.13 12.97 -10.97
N THR A 93 -11.33 11.92 -11.12
CA THR A 93 -11.76 10.62 -11.65
C THR A 93 -11.28 9.50 -10.73
N ALA A 94 -12.20 8.60 -10.38
CA ALA A 94 -11.91 7.43 -9.57
C ALA A 94 -11.35 6.31 -10.46
N LYS A 95 -10.15 5.82 -10.13
CA LYS A 95 -9.43 4.81 -10.91
C LYS A 95 -9.17 3.56 -10.10
N LEU A 96 -9.24 2.40 -10.75
CA LEU A 96 -8.98 1.11 -10.14
C LEU A 96 -7.58 0.63 -10.54
N TYR A 97 -6.71 0.39 -9.55
CA TYR A 97 -5.36 -0.12 -9.77
C TYR A 97 -5.18 -1.51 -9.16
N VAL A 98 -4.53 -2.41 -9.90
CA VAL A 98 -4.10 -3.73 -9.43
C VAL A 98 -2.59 -3.88 -9.61
N ARG A 99 -1.92 -4.63 -8.74
CA ARG A 99 -0.51 -4.96 -8.95
C ARG A 99 -0.42 -6.27 -9.72
N ILE A 100 0.25 -6.25 -10.87
CA ILE A 100 0.51 -7.41 -11.71
C ILE A 100 2.04 -7.52 -11.85
N GLY A 101 2.62 -8.59 -11.30
CA GLY A 101 4.07 -8.73 -11.22
C GLY A 101 4.71 -7.64 -10.35
N ASN A 102 5.66 -6.90 -10.93
CA ASN A 102 6.42 -5.85 -10.23
C ASN A 102 5.84 -4.42 -10.41
N SER A 103 4.71 -4.26 -11.10
CA SER A 103 4.12 -2.94 -11.39
C SER A 103 2.64 -2.84 -11.04
N SER A 104 2.22 -1.62 -10.71
CA SER A 104 0.80 -1.27 -10.52
C SER A 104 0.22 -0.84 -11.87
N GLN A 105 -0.86 -1.48 -12.30
CA GLN A 105 -1.55 -1.21 -13.56
C GLN A 105 -2.97 -0.71 -13.30
N GLU A 106 -3.37 0.32 -14.06
CA GLU A 106 -4.76 0.79 -14.10
C GLU A 106 -5.61 -0.22 -14.87
N ILE A 107 -6.73 -0.64 -14.29
CA ILE A 107 -7.73 -1.43 -15.01
C ILE A 107 -8.56 -0.47 -15.87
N PRO A 108 -8.62 -0.66 -17.21
CA PRO A 108 -9.43 0.19 -18.08
C PRO A 108 -10.90 0.13 -17.68
N LEU A 109 -11.62 1.26 -17.80
CA LEU A 109 -13.04 1.39 -17.40
C LEU A 109 -13.92 0.26 -17.95
N ARG A 110 -13.72 -0.13 -19.21
CA ARG A 110 -14.46 -1.22 -19.89
C ARG A 110 -14.27 -2.59 -19.23
N ASP A 111 -13.15 -2.81 -18.56
CA ASP A 111 -12.72 -4.09 -18.00
C ASP A 111 -12.98 -4.15 -16.48
N ILE A 112 -13.31 -3.01 -15.84
CA ILE A 112 -13.55 -2.91 -14.39
C ILE A 112 -14.68 -3.85 -13.93
N ALA A 113 -15.81 -3.89 -14.65
CA ALA A 113 -16.95 -4.71 -14.27
C ALA A 113 -16.58 -6.20 -14.25
N THR A 114 -15.96 -6.68 -15.33
CA THR A 114 -15.47 -8.06 -15.46
C THR A 114 -14.46 -8.40 -14.38
N TYR A 115 -13.52 -7.49 -14.10
CA TYR A 115 -12.54 -7.67 -13.04
C TYR A 115 -13.21 -7.81 -11.68
N ILE A 116 -14.17 -6.93 -11.36
CA ILE A 116 -14.87 -6.94 -10.07
C ILE A 116 -15.63 -8.24 -9.87
N GLU A 117 -16.34 -8.70 -10.91
CA GLU A 117 -17.12 -9.92 -10.87
C GLU A 117 -16.24 -11.14 -10.60
N SER A 118 -15.15 -11.30 -11.34
CA SER A 118 -14.21 -12.40 -11.16
C SER A 118 -13.53 -12.37 -9.79
N ARG A 119 -13.06 -11.19 -9.36
CA ARG A 119 -12.18 -11.07 -8.19
C ARG A 119 -12.92 -10.94 -6.85
N PHE A 120 -14.11 -10.33 -6.82
CA PHE A 120 -14.83 -10.01 -5.57
C PHE A 120 -16.17 -10.73 -5.42
N ASN A 121 -16.80 -11.21 -6.50
CA ASN A 121 -18.10 -11.89 -6.43
C ASN A 121 -18.03 -13.42 -6.37
N HIS A 122 -16.85 -14.03 -6.50
CA HIS A 122 -16.68 -15.46 -6.20
C HIS A 122 -16.59 -15.69 -4.68
N ARG A 123 -17.76 -15.66 -4.02
CA ARG A 123 -17.98 -16.32 -2.73
C ARG A 123 -18.44 -17.75 -3.02
N SER A 124 -17.56 -18.72 -2.79
CA SER A 124 -17.98 -20.08 -2.43
C SER A 124 -18.46 -20.11 -0.99
#